data_AF-A0A3P3W5N2-F1
#
_entry.id   AF-A0A3P3W5N2-F1
#
_cell.length_a   1.000
_cell.length_b   1.000
_cell.length_c   1.000
_cell.angle_alpha   90.00
_cell.angle_beta   90.00
_cell.angle_gamma   90.00
#
_symmetry.space_group_name_H-M   'P 1'
#
loop_
_entity.id
_entity.type
_entity.pdbx_description
1 polymer ?
#
loop_
_entity_poly.entity_id
_entity_poly.type
_entity_poly.pdbx_seq_one_letter_code
_entity_poly.pdbx_strand_id
1 'polypeptide(L)'
;MEVNYAALKIAVPENYIAKSEFEIGNDLFSAQSMYLSSEMFYSNIKDQILAQMESQLPLTEIGTVTFKSKGEGFSGKKYKVNDYGYVIYASGIVNKQSLILNLGFRKEPKSNDDLDGLMKNFILF
;
A
#
# COMPACT_ATOMS: atom_id res chain seq x y z
N MET A 1 -13.88 -12.48 -8.65
CA MET A 1 -13.90 -11.97 -7.26
C MET A 1 -13.40 -10.54 -7.28
N GLU A 2 -13.84 -9.68 -6.35
CA GLU A 2 -13.46 -8.26 -6.30
C GLU A 2 -13.02 -7.89 -4.88
N VAL A 3 -12.12 -6.92 -4.76
CA VAL A 3 -11.76 -6.28 -3.48
C VAL A 3 -12.18 -4.82 -3.47
N ASN A 4 -12.58 -4.33 -2.30
CA ASN A 4 -13.03 -2.95 -2.11
C ASN A 4 -11.82 -2.04 -1.85
N TYR A 5 -11.63 -1.07 -2.74
CA TYR A 5 -10.57 -0.07 -2.65
C TYR A 5 -11.15 1.34 -2.74
N ALA A 6 -11.33 2.00 -1.60
CA ALA A 6 -11.89 3.35 -1.50
C ALA A 6 -13.22 3.52 -2.27
N ALA A 7 -14.15 2.59 -2.03
CA ALA A 7 -15.43 2.47 -2.73
C ALA A 7 -15.32 2.20 -4.26
N LEU A 8 -14.12 1.93 -4.76
CA LEU A 8 -13.88 1.37 -6.08
C LEU A 8 -13.74 -0.16 -5.97
N LYS A 9 -14.09 -0.87 -7.05
CA LYS A 9 -13.91 -2.30 -7.15
C LYS A 9 -12.65 -2.61 -7.94
N ILE A 10 -11.82 -3.49 -7.42
CA ILE A 10 -10.66 -4.03 -8.14
C ILE A 10 -10.92 -5.51 -8.39
N ALA A 11 -10.93 -5.91 -9.66
CA ALA A 11 -11.03 -7.32 -10.04
C ALA A 11 -9.79 -8.07 -9.55
N VAL A 12 -9.99 -9.24 -8.96
CA VAL A 12 -8.92 -10.13 -8.49
C VAL A 12 -8.51 -11.06 -9.64
N PRO A 13 -7.29 -10.94 -10.20
CA PRO A 13 -6.79 -11.86 -11.22
C PRO A 13 -6.56 -13.26 -10.64
N GLU A 14 -6.51 -14.28 -11.50
CA GLU A 14 -6.38 -15.69 -11.08
C GLU A 14 -5.13 -15.99 -10.25
N ASN A 15 -4.03 -15.26 -10.47
CA ASN A 15 -2.77 -15.42 -9.76
C ASN A 15 -2.69 -14.64 -8.44
N TYR A 16 -3.81 -14.09 -7.96
CA TYR A 16 -3.92 -13.35 -6.71
C TYR A 16 -5.05 -13.90 -5.85
N ILE A 17 -4.89 -13.74 -4.54
CA ILE A 17 -5.87 -14.15 -3.54
C ILE A 17 -6.30 -12.91 -2.77
N ALA A 18 -7.62 -12.65 -2.73
CA ALA A 18 -8.17 -11.74 -1.73
C ALA A 18 -8.20 -12.47 -0.39
N LYS A 19 -7.43 -12.00 0.58
CA LYS A 19 -7.41 -12.55 1.94
C LYS A 19 -8.52 -11.94 2.79
N SER A 20 -8.94 -10.72 2.46
CA SER A 20 -10.09 -10.03 3.04
C SER A 20 -10.65 -9.01 2.03
N GLU A 21 -11.66 -8.25 2.42
CA GLU A 21 -12.19 -7.16 1.58
C GLU A 21 -11.18 -6.03 1.33
N PHE A 22 -10.15 -5.92 2.17
CA PHE A 22 -9.16 -4.84 2.15
C PHE A 22 -7.73 -5.33 1.93
N GLU A 23 -7.54 -6.65 1.74
CA GLU A 23 -6.22 -7.26 1.54
C GLU A 23 -6.23 -8.22 0.35
N ILE A 24 -5.29 -8.01 -0.56
CA ILE A 24 -5.05 -8.84 -1.74
C ILE A 24 -3.56 -9.14 -1.87
N GLY A 25 -3.19 -10.34 -2.30
CA GLY A 25 -1.80 -10.64 -2.56
C GLY A 25 -1.52 -12.04 -3.08
N ASN A 26 -0.24 -12.27 -3.34
CA ASN A 26 0.38 -13.56 -3.65
C ASN A 26 1.83 -13.54 -3.11
N ASP A 27 2.67 -14.47 -3.54
CA ASP A 27 4.06 -14.60 -3.08
C ASP A 27 4.99 -13.45 -3.54
N LEU A 28 4.55 -12.62 -4.49
CA LEU A 28 5.35 -11.54 -5.07
C LEU A 28 4.94 -10.17 -4.54
N PHE A 29 3.64 -9.98 -4.28
CA PHE A 29 3.06 -8.70 -3.90
C PHE A 29 1.87 -8.88 -2.96
N SER A 30 1.73 -7.93 -2.03
CA SER A 30 0.51 -7.76 -1.25
C SER A 30 0.14 -6.29 -1.13
N ALA A 31 -1.16 -5.99 -1.15
CA ALA A 31 -1.70 -4.69 -0.80
C ALA A 31 -2.74 -4.84 0.30
N GLN A 32 -2.59 -4.04 1.35
CA GLN A 32 -3.58 -3.89 2.40
C GLN A 32 -3.95 -2.41 2.55
N SER A 33 -5.25 -2.13 2.59
CA SER A 33 -5.79 -0.78 2.77
C SER A 33 -6.39 -0.62 4.16
N MET A 34 -6.01 0.44 4.87
CA MET A 34 -6.61 0.83 6.15
C MET A 34 -7.31 2.17 5.99
N TYR A 35 -8.64 2.17 6.08
CA TYR A 35 -9.44 3.38 5.95
C TYR A 35 -9.43 4.19 7.24
N LEU A 36 -9.32 5.51 7.08
CA LEU A 36 -9.32 6.47 8.17
C LEU A 36 -10.48 7.44 7.98
N SER A 37 -11.03 7.95 9.08
CA SER A 37 -11.85 9.16 9.01
C SER A 37 -10.97 10.35 8.62
N SER A 38 -11.57 11.41 8.07
CA SER A 38 -10.85 12.65 7.78
C SER A 38 -10.17 13.22 9.04
N GLU A 39 -10.83 13.15 10.19
CA GLU A 39 -10.27 13.59 11.47
C GLU A 39 -8.99 12.79 11.83
N MET A 40 -9.01 11.47 11.70
CA MET A 40 -7.82 10.64 11.95
C MET A 40 -6.70 10.92 10.94
N PHE A 41 -7.04 11.23 9.69
CA PHE A 41 -6.06 11.49 8.63
C PHE A 41 -5.34 12.83 8.79
N TYR A 42 -6.07 13.89 9.15
CA TYR A 42 -5.52 15.23 9.31
C TYR A 42 -4.96 15.52 10.72
N SER A 43 -5.22 14.64 11.68
CA SER A 43 -4.58 14.65 13.01
C SER A 43 -3.29 13.82 13.01
N ASN A 44 -2.64 13.72 14.18
CA ASN A 44 -1.44 12.90 14.37
C ASN A 44 -1.73 11.38 14.39
N ILE A 45 -2.99 10.95 14.37
CA ILE A 45 -3.36 9.53 14.47
C ILE A 45 -2.80 8.72 13.30
N LYS A 46 -2.89 9.24 12.07
CA LYS A 46 -2.29 8.62 10.88
C LYS A 46 -0.79 8.37 11.06
N ASP A 47 -0.06 9.33 11.61
CA ASP A 47 1.39 9.20 11.82
C ASP A 47 1.71 8.21 12.95
N GLN A 48 0.89 8.16 14.01
CA GLN A 48 1.02 7.16 15.08
C GLN A 48 0.78 5.72 14.57
N ILE A 49 -0.21 5.54 13.69
CA ILE A 49 -0.48 4.24 13.06
C ILE A 49 0.72 3.80 12.21
N LEU A 50 1.26 4.70 11.37
CA LEU A 50 2.46 4.41 10.57
C LEU A 50 3.64 4.03 11.47
N ALA A 51 3.90 4.79 12.54
CA ALA A 51 4.96 4.47 13.51
C ALA A 51 4.74 3.10 14.19
N GLN A 52 3.49 2.75 14.51
CA GLN A 52 3.16 1.44 15.05
C GLN A 52 3.44 0.32 14.03
N MET A 53 3.08 0.52 12.76
CA MET A 53 3.41 -0.44 11.69
C MET A 53 4.92 -0.60 11.51
N GLU A 54 5.68 0.48 11.61
CA GLU A 54 7.14 0.45 11.54
C GLU A 54 7.77 -0.37 12.68
N SER A 55 7.17 -0.30 13.88
CA SER A 55 7.68 -1.03 15.07
C SER A 55 7.43 -2.54 15.06
N GLN A 56 6.52 -3.04 14.21
CA GLN A 56 6.12 -4.46 14.19
C GLN A 56 7.13 -5.39 13.53
N LEU A 57 8.03 -4.85 12.71
CA LEU A 57 9.00 -5.61 11.92
C LEU A 57 10.40 -5.00 12.07
N PRO A 58 11.46 -5.80 11.90
CA PRO A 58 12.82 -5.27 11.84
C PRO A 58 13.07 -4.55 10.50
N LEU A 59 12.59 -3.31 10.38
CA LEU A 59 12.67 -2.53 9.15
C LEU A 59 13.96 -1.71 9.05
N THR A 60 14.55 -1.67 7.87
CA THR A 60 15.57 -0.68 7.49
C THR A 60 14.95 0.31 6.51
N GLU A 61 14.81 1.58 6.89
CA GLU A 61 14.35 2.63 5.98
C GLU A 61 15.36 2.81 4.85
N ILE A 62 14.90 2.74 3.60
CA ILE A 62 15.74 2.88 2.40
C ILE A 62 15.39 4.13 1.58
N GLY A 63 14.36 4.89 1.99
CA GLY A 63 14.05 6.20 1.42
C GLY A 63 12.57 6.56 1.52
N THR A 64 12.26 7.80 1.14
CA THR A 64 10.89 8.27 0.95
C THR A 64 10.35 7.89 -0.43
N VAL A 65 9.03 7.90 -0.58
CA VAL A 65 8.38 7.66 -1.86
C VAL A 65 7.12 8.51 -2.01
N THR A 66 6.92 9.00 -3.23
CA THR A 66 5.66 9.61 -3.67
C THR A 66 5.21 8.88 -4.92
N PHE A 67 3.93 8.55 -5.00
CA PHE A 67 3.35 7.82 -6.12
C PHE A 67 1.89 8.18 -6.29
N LYS A 68 1.27 7.69 -7.37
CA LYS A 68 -0.18 7.78 -7.60
C LYS A 68 -0.84 6.43 -7.37
N SER A 69 -1.99 6.44 -6.70
CA SER A 69 -2.91 5.30 -6.65
C SER A 69 -4.26 5.73 -7.19
N LYS A 70 -4.76 5.04 -8.21
CA LYS A 70 -5.99 5.42 -8.94
C LYS A 70 -6.02 6.90 -9.36
N GLY A 71 -4.85 7.45 -9.71
CA GLY A 71 -4.67 8.85 -10.13
C GLY A 71 -4.40 9.83 -8.98
N GLU A 72 -4.59 9.43 -7.73
CA GLU A 72 -4.48 10.29 -6.55
C GLU A 72 -3.13 10.16 -5.86
N GLY A 73 -2.63 11.24 -5.27
CA GLY A 73 -1.30 11.30 -4.67
C GLY A 73 -1.19 10.56 -3.35
N PHE A 74 -0.09 9.83 -3.19
CA PHE A 74 0.35 9.19 -1.95
C PHE A 74 1.77 9.61 -1.61
N SER A 75 2.03 9.72 -0.31
CA SER A 75 3.36 9.97 0.25
C SER A 75 3.64 8.99 1.38
N GLY A 76 4.88 8.52 1.45
CA GLY A 76 5.27 7.53 2.44
C GLY A 76 6.76 7.22 2.42
N LYS A 77 7.08 6.05 2.97
CA LYS A 77 8.44 5.54 3.12
C LYS A 77 8.55 4.12 2.60
N LYS A 78 9.74 3.77 2.11
CA LYS A 78 10.13 2.45 1.66
C LYS A 78 11.08 1.84 2.67
N TYR A 79 10.89 0.55 2.94
CA TYR A 79 11.72 -0.21 3.87
C TYR A 79 12.14 -1.53 3.26
N LYS A 80 13.33 -1.98 3.66
CA LYS A 80 13.75 -3.38 3.54
C LYS A 80 13.38 -4.09 4.85
N VAL A 81 12.64 -5.20 4.76
CA VAL A 81 12.21 -5.99 5.95
C VAL A 81 13.29 -7.00 6.36
N ASN A 82 14.00 -7.54 5.37
CA ASN A 82 15.16 -8.44 5.48
C ASN A 82 15.70 -8.66 4.05
N ASP A 83 16.55 -9.67 3.83
CA ASP A 83 17.08 -9.99 2.49
C ASP A 83 16.04 -10.49 1.48
N TYR A 84 14.78 -10.66 1.88
CA TYR A 84 13.74 -11.33 1.09
C TYR A 84 12.53 -10.46 0.75
N GLY A 85 12.46 -9.21 1.22
CA GLY A 85 11.28 -8.38 0.95
C GLY A 85 11.43 -6.91 1.30
N TYR A 86 10.51 -6.15 0.70
CA TYR A 86 10.38 -4.71 0.80
C TYR A 86 8.94 -4.36 1.17
N VAL A 87 8.77 -3.30 1.94
CA VAL A 87 7.45 -2.75 2.24
C VAL A 87 7.42 -1.26 1.97
N ILE A 88 6.26 -0.78 1.53
CA ILE A 88 5.95 0.64 1.40
C ILE A 88 4.77 0.92 2.31
N TYR A 89 4.97 1.84 3.27
CA TYR A 89 3.90 2.39 4.07
C TYR A 89 3.67 3.82 3.61
N ALA A 90 2.46 4.09 3.13
CA ALA A 90 2.12 5.39 2.55
C ALA A 90 0.68 5.75 2.87
N SER A 91 0.36 7.03 2.80
CA SER A 91 -0.99 7.54 3.04
C SER A 91 -1.41 8.49 1.93
N GLY A 92 -2.72 8.54 1.70
CA GLY A 92 -3.32 9.33 0.64
C GLY A 92 -4.84 9.32 0.73
N ILE A 93 -5.49 9.98 -0.23
CA ILE A 93 -6.94 10.09 -0.30
C ILE A 93 -7.36 9.62 -1.69
N VAL A 94 -8.11 8.53 -1.77
CA VAL A 94 -8.67 8.03 -3.03
C VAL A 94 -10.18 8.16 -2.97
N ASN A 95 -10.80 8.74 -4.00
CA ASN A 95 -12.26 8.84 -4.08
C ASN A 95 -12.90 9.40 -2.78
N LYS A 96 -12.30 10.46 -2.23
CA LYS A 96 -12.68 11.12 -0.95
C LYS A 96 -12.53 10.24 0.31
N GLN A 97 -12.00 9.03 0.20
CA GLN A 97 -11.69 8.16 1.31
C GLN A 97 -10.21 8.28 1.68
N SER A 98 -9.93 8.75 2.89
CA SER A 98 -8.58 8.73 3.47
C SER A 98 -8.16 7.30 3.80
N LEU A 99 -6.93 6.94 3.45
CA LEU A 99 -6.36 5.63 3.79
C LEU A 99 -4.85 5.62 3.96
N ILE A 100 -4.39 4.57 4.65
CA ILE A 100 -3.02 4.08 4.63
C ILE A 100 -2.96 2.85 3.72
N LEU A 101 -1.91 2.77 2.92
CA LEU A 101 -1.51 1.60 2.15
C LEU A 101 -0.31 0.93 2.81
N ASN A 102 -0.43 -0.38 3.01
CA ASN A 102 0.67 -1.28 3.28
C ASN A 102 0.90 -2.13 2.03
N LEU A 103 1.99 -1.87 1.32
CA LEU A 103 2.35 -2.59 0.11
C LEU A 103 3.60 -3.45 0.38
N GLY A 104 3.48 -4.76 0.24
CA GLY A 104 4.59 -5.70 0.35
C GLY A 104 5.06 -6.13 -1.03
N PHE A 105 6.38 -6.22 -1.22
CA PHE A 105 7.00 -6.68 -2.46
C PHE A 105 8.15 -7.64 -2.17
N ARG A 106 8.27 -8.69 -2.98
CA ARG A 106 9.43 -9.60 -2.93
C ARG A 106 10.71 -8.96 -3.45
N LYS A 107 10.61 -8.02 -4.40
CA LYS A 107 11.73 -7.22 -4.94
C LYS A 107 11.37 -5.75 -4.86
N GLU A 108 12.37 -4.88 -4.68
CA GLU A 108 12.12 -3.45 -4.66
C GLU A 108 11.55 -3.00 -6.02
N PRO A 109 10.34 -2.39 -6.05
CA PRO A 109 9.86 -1.74 -7.26
C PRO A 109 10.60 -0.40 -7.43
N LYS A 110 11.24 -0.20 -8.58
CA LYS A 110 12.00 1.03 -8.91
C LYS A 110 11.29 1.88 -9.95
N SER A 111 10.40 1.28 -10.73
CA SER A 111 9.69 1.92 -11.83
C SER A 111 8.34 1.25 -12.10
N ASN A 112 7.54 1.85 -12.98
CA ASN A 112 6.25 1.28 -13.40
C ASN A 112 6.38 0.01 -14.25
N ASP A 113 7.58 -0.28 -14.77
CA ASP A 113 7.87 -1.50 -15.53
C ASP A 113 8.04 -2.71 -14.61
N ASP A 114 8.30 -2.48 -13.32
CA ASP A 114 8.37 -3.53 -12.30
C ASP A 114 6.98 -3.99 -11.84
N LEU A 115 5.91 -3.34 -12.30
CA LEU A 115 4.54 -3.51 -11.81
C LEU A 115 3.66 -4.26 -12.81
N ASP A 116 2.94 -5.27 -12.32
CA ASP A 116 1.90 -5.93 -13.10
C ASP A 116 0.58 -5.12 -13.13
N GLY A 117 -0.40 -5.64 -13.88
CA GLY A 117 -1.70 -4.98 -14.02
C GLY A 117 -2.46 -4.81 -12.71
N LEU A 118 -2.31 -5.72 -11.74
CA LEU A 118 -2.94 -5.56 -10.42
C LEU A 118 -2.21 -4.48 -9.63
N MET A 119 -0.89 -4.57 -9.52
CA MET A 119 -0.05 -3.64 -8.72
C MET A 119 -0.30 -2.18 -9.13
N LYS A 120 -0.47 -1.91 -10.43
CA LYS A 120 -0.79 -0.59 -10.98
C LYS A 120 -2.10 0.02 -10.49
N ASN A 121 -2.98 -0.77 -9.85
CA ASN A 121 -4.17 -0.23 -9.19
C ASN A 121 -3.85 0.45 -7.86
N PHE A 122 -2.72 0.12 -7.24
CA PHE A 122 -2.32 0.60 -5.91
C PHE A 122 -1.12 1.54 -5.95
N ILE A 123 -0.27 1.44 -6.97
CA ILE A 123 0.93 2.27 -7.08
C ILE A 123 1.34 2.50 -8.54
N LEU A 124 1.68 3.75 -8.86
CA LEU A 124 2.32 4.21 -10.09
C LEU A 124 3.33 5.32 -9.73
N PHE A 125 4.60 5.11 -10.04
CA PHE A 125 5.69 6.07 -9.84
C PHE A 125 5.66 7.19 -10.89
#